data_AF-A0A8X6J148-F1
#
_entry.id   AF-A0A8X6J148-F1
#
_cell.length_a   1.000
_cell.length_b   1.000
_cell.length_c   1.000
_cell.angle_alpha   90.00
_cell.angle_beta   90.00
_cell.angle_gamma   90.00
#
_symmetry.space_group_name_H-M   'P 1'
#
loop_
_entity.id
_entity.type
_entity.pdbx_description
1 polymer ?
#
loop_
_entity_poly.entity_id
_entity_poly.type
_entity_poly.pdbx_seq_one_letter_code
_entity_poly.pdbx_strand_id
1 'polypeptide(L)'
;MSIYVKDKNGKEMYTILNGGEVYATNSSGKQIYAKDSTGKEIYAQNNKQELYYAKDNESEYYAKNQGVDYYKKINNKEIYAKYSNDEEIYAKDGNGNDIAALDNNKFYYARNKEGDQIYPRNKFGNEFKVENKFTISKSGVIIYPKSKNGQPIYEKNKLGNEIYYSDVNGIVIFATDAYGNQVYAKNEKNNDYYPVVNNKIYYAKNSKGRYKYAKDSNGTIIYPEENNHETYIVENGVGSFNLLKDTQGFVRYVKRDQKEMYPTLNVENETAEMIIDNYAKDSSNQFYYPVDSYNNEYTNKTGDFIQHLGVINQEIILNS
;
A
#
# COMPACT_ATOMS: atom_id res chain seq x y z
N MET A 1 -42.19 14.73 6.89
CA MET A 1 -42.57 14.71 5.46
C MET A 1 -42.32 16.10 4.94
N SER A 2 -41.27 16.30 4.15
CA SER A 2 -40.97 17.59 3.55
C SER A 2 -41.12 17.42 2.06
N ILE A 3 -42.10 18.11 1.48
CA ILE A 3 -42.53 17.96 0.09
C ILE A 3 -42.03 19.20 -0.64
N TYR A 4 -41.20 19.02 -1.67
CA TYR A 4 -40.89 20.11 -2.59
C TYR A 4 -42.16 20.56 -3.31
N VAL A 5 -42.34 21.87 -3.47
CA VAL A 5 -43.38 22.40 -4.34
C VAL A 5 -42.97 22.13 -5.78
N LYS A 6 -43.92 21.71 -6.63
CA LYS A 6 -43.66 21.49 -8.07
C LYS A 6 -44.15 22.66 -8.90
N ASP A 7 -43.40 23.02 -9.94
CA ASP A 7 -43.84 23.98 -10.95
C ASP A 7 -44.86 23.35 -11.91
N LYS A 8 -45.40 24.15 -12.85
CA LYS A 8 -46.38 23.71 -13.85
C LYS A 8 -45.86 22.60 -14.80
N ASN A 9 -44.55 22.41 -14.87
CA ASN A 9 -43.89 21.39 -15.68
C ASN A 9 -43.50 20.15 -14.85
N GLY A 10 -43.84 20.12 -13.56
CA GLY A 10 -43.54 19.03 -12.65
C GLY A 10 -42.13 19.04 -12.05
N LYS A 11 -41.34 20.11 -12.28
CA LYS A 11 -40.02 20.28 -11.65
C LYS A 11 -40.19 20.67 -10.19
N GLU A 12 -39.49 19.98 -9.30
CA GLU A 12 -39.42 20.31 -7.87
C GLU A 12 -38.60 21.59 -7.66
N MET A 13 -39.08 22.46 -6.78
CA MET A 13 -38.47 23.75 -6.47
C MET A 13 -37.95 23.77 -5.04
N TYR A 14 -36.72 24.25 -4.88
CA TYR A 14 -36.15 24.52 -3.57
C TYR A 14 -36.85 25.69 -2.88
N THR A 15 -36.93 25.63 -1.56
CA THR A 15 -37.28 26.79 -0.74
C THR A 15 -36.14 27.79 -0.78
N ILE A 16 -36.42 29.08 -0.97
CA ILE A 16 -35.42 30.14 -0.90
C ILE A 16 -35.42 30.73 0.52
N LEU A 17 -34.26 30.70 1.17
CA LEU A 17 -34.04 31.33 2.48
C LEU A 17 -32.81 32.23 2.39
N ASN A 18 -32.94 33.50 2.80
CA ASN A 18 -31.86 34.48 2.75
C ASN A 18 -31.19 34.59 1.36
N GLY A 19 -31.96 34.38 0.29
CA GLY A 19 -31.50 34.46 -1.10
C GLY A 19 -30.79 33.21 -1.63
N GLY A 20 -30.66 32.14 -0.84
CA GLY A 20 -30.16 30.84 -1.32
C GLY A 20 -31.26 29.79 -1.35
N GLU A 21 -31.21 28.89 -2.33
CA GLU A 21 -31.99 27.66 -2.32
C GLU A 21 -31.61 26.83 -1.08
N VAL A 22 -32.54 26.05 -0.52
CA VAL A 22 -32.32 25.20 0.67
C VAL A 22 -32.88 23.80 0.40
N TYR A 23 -32.07 22.78 0.69
CA TYR A 23 -32.52 21.40 0.64
C TYR A 23 -33.61 21.10 1.67
N ALA A 24 -34.68 20.43 1.24
CA ALA A 24 -35.59 19.73 2.14
C ALA A 24 -34.86 18.60 2.87
N THR A 25 -35.29 18.31 4.09
CA THR A 25 -34.76 17.23 4.91
C THR A 25 -35.81 16.16 5.19
N ASN A 26 -35.40 14.89 5.24
CA ASN A 26 -36.24 13.79 5.70
C ASN A 26 -36.27 13.73 7.26
N SER A 27 -36.96 12.74 7.81
CA SER A 27 -37.07 12.54 9.27
C SER A 27 -35.75 12.18 9.96
N SER A 28 -34.74 11.72 9.21
CA SER A 28 -33.40 11.45 9.73
C SER A 28 -32.47 12.67 9.63
N GLY A 29 -32.95 13.82 9.16
CA GLY A 29 -32.15 15.02 8.94
C GLY A 29 -31.30 15.00 7.66
N LYS A 30 -31.39 13.94 6.85
CA LYS A 30 -30.73 13.85 5.54
C LYS A 30 -31.38 14.83 4.58
N GLN A 31 -30.56 15.68 3.96
CA GLN A 31 -30.97 16.57 2.88
C GLN A 31 -31.41 15.74 1.66
N ILE A 32 -32.27 16.27 0.80
CA ILE A 32 -32.81 15.53 -0.37
C ILE A 32 -32.66 16.43 -1.59
N TYR A 33 -32.23 15.91 -2.74
CA TYR A 33 -32.23 16.70 -3.97
C TYR A 33 -33.65 16.91 -4.52
N ALA A 34 -33.95 18.11 -4.99
CA ALA A 34 -35.08 18.36 -5.88
C ALA A 34 -34.82 17.72 -7.25
N LYS A 35 -35.88 17.29 -7.93
CA LYS A 35 -35.83 16.67 -9.26
C LYS A 35 -36.44 17.53 -10.35
N ASP A 36 -35.85 17.51 -11.54
CA ASP A 36 -36.50 18.06 -12.73
C ASP A 36 -37.62 17.15 -13.26
N SER A 37 -38.29 17.58 -14.32
CA SER A 37 -39.39 16.85 -14.95
C SER A 37 -38.98 15.49 -15.54
N THR A 38 -37.68 15.24 -15.72
CA THR A 38 -37.13 13.96 -16.18
C THR A 38 -36.77 13.04 -15.01
N GLY A 39 -36.88 13.52 -13.78
CA GLY A 39 -36.50 12.81 -12.56
C GLY A 39 -35.01 12.94 -12.22
N LYS A 40 -34.25 13.75 -12.97
CA LYS A 40 -32.84 14.06 -12.66
C LYS A 40 -32.79 14.97 -11.44
N GLU A 41 -31.99 14.59 -10.46
CA GLU A 41 -31.72 15.41 -9.27
C GLU A 41 -30.96 16.68 -9.68
N ILE A 42 -31.13 17.80 -8.95
CA ILE A 42 -30.56 19.10 -9.31
C ILE A 42 -29.82 19.65 -8.10
N TYR A 43 -28.60 20.18 -8.25
CA TYR A 43 -27.91 20.86 -7.16
C TYR A 43 -28.62 22.15 -6.75
N ALA A 44 -28.74 22.38 -5.44
CA ALA A 44 -29.15 23.66 -4.91
C ALA A 44 -28.04 24.72 -5.09
N GLN A 45 -28.45 25.98 -5.18
CA GLN A 45 -27.62 27.12 -5.51
C GLN A 45 -27.77 28.25 -4.48
N ASN A 46 -26.67 28.91 -4.12
CA ASN A 46 -26.71 30.08 -3.24
C ASN A 46 -26.96 31.39 -4.03
N ASN A 47 -27.06 32.51 -3.30
CA ASN A 47 -27.28 33.84 -3.88
C ASN A 47 -26.17 34.32 -4.85
N LYS A 48 -24.98 33.72 -4.77
CA LYS A 48 -23.84 33.98 -5.67
C LYS A 48 -23.82 33.04 -6.87
N GLN A 49 -24.88 32.27 -7.07
CA GLN A 49 -24.96 31.27 -8.11
C GLN A 49 -24.00 30.09 -7.94
N GLU A 50 -23.48 29.87 -6.73
CA GLU A 50 -22.60 28.74 -6.44
C GLU A 50 -23.45 27.53 -6.06
N LEU A 51 -23.25 26.43 -6.79
CA LEU A 51 -23.89 25.16 -6.48
C LEU A 51 -23.27 24.57 -5.20
N TYR A 52 -24.03 23.80 -4.43
CA TYR A 52 -23.51 23.08 -3.26
C TYR A 52 -24.12 21.68 -3.09
N TYR A 53 -23.44 20.78 -2.38
CA TYR A 53 -23.87 19.39 -2.20
C TYR A 53 -24.94 19.26 -1.11
N ALA A 54 -25.81 18.27 -1.25
CA ALA A 54 -26.68 17.83 -0.17
C ALA A 54 -25.87 17.00 0.83
N LYS A 55 -26.29 17.01 2.10
CA LYS A 55 -25.59 16.38 3.21
C LYS A 55 -26.41 15.34 3.94
N ASP A 56 -25.72 14.33 4.46
CA ASP A 56 -26.21 13.28 5.34
C ASP A 56 -25.17 13.08 6.46
N ASN A 57 -25.53 13.40 7.70
CA ASN A 57 -24.60 13.44 8.84
C ASN A 57 -23.30 14.20 8.52
N GLU A 58 -23.43 15.45 8.07
CA GLU A 58 -22.34 16.36 7.66
C GLU A 58 -21.54 15.95 6.41
N SER A 59 -21.62 14.69 5.97
CA SER A 59 -21.00 14.20 4.74
C SER A 59 -21.83 14.59 3.52
N GLU A 60 -21.16 15.05 2.47
CA GLU A 60 -21.76 15.38 1.19
C GLU A 60 -21.99 14.11 0.35
N TYR A 61 -23.01 14.14 -0.51
CA TYR A 61 -23.24 13.06 -1.46
C TYR A 61 -23.70 13.62 -2.82
N TYR A 62 -23.55 12.85 -3.89
CA TYR A 62 -23.83 13.30 -5.25
C TYR A 62 -25.32 13.30 -5.60
N ALA A 63 -25.71 14.24 -6.45
CA ALA A 63 -26.97 14.16 -7.16
C ALA A 63 -26.90 13.07 -8.24
N LYS A 64 -28.06 12.48 -8.56
CA LYS A 64 -28.19 11.38 -9.51
C LYS A 64 -29.01 11.73 -10.75
N ASN A 65 -28.58 11.17 -11.88
CA ASN A 65 -29.34 11.14 -13.11
C ASN A 65 -29.48 9.69 -13.56
N GLN A 66 -30.72 9.17 -13.62
CA GLN A 66 -30.99 7.77 -13.96
C GLN A 66 -30.18 6.77 -13.10
N GLY A 67 -29.98 7.09 -11.82
CA GLY A 67 -29.23 6.25 -10.88
C GLY A 67 -27.70 6.40 -10.92
N VAL A 68 -27.17 7.19 -11.85
CA VAL A 68 -25.73 7.50 -11.99
C VAL A 68 -25.41 8.79 -11.24
N ASP A 69 -24.35 8.80 -10.43
CA ASP A 69 -23.88 10.02 -9.78
C ASP A 69 -23.29 10.97 -10.83
N TYR A 70 -23.45 12.27 -10.65
CA TYR A 70 -22.79 13.23 -11.52
C TYR A 70 -22.23 14.42 -10.74
N TYR A 71 -21.06 14.91 -11.17
CA TYR A 71 -20.37 16.00 -10.51
C TYR A 71 -21.12 17.33 -10.56
N LYS A 72 -21.01 18.08 -9.47
CA LYS A 72 -21.21 19.52 -9.48
C LYS A 72 -20.09 20.20 -10.27
N LYS A 73 -20.43 21.17 -11.12
CA LYS A 73 -19.47 21.90 -11.96
C LYS A 73 -19.41 23.39 -11.60
N ILE A 74 -18.20 23.93 -11.43
CA ILE A 74 -17.92 25.35 -11.21
C ILE A 74 -16.78 25.73 -12.16
N ASN A 75 -16.97 26.72 -13.03
CA ASN A 75 -15.94 27.20 -13.96
C ASN A 75 -15.25 26.07 -14.76
N ASN A 76 -16.02 25.13 -15.31
CA ASN A 76 -15.52 23.96 -16.05
C ASN A 76 -14.65 22.97 -15.23
N LYS A 77 -14.75 23.05 -13.90
CA LYS A 77 -14.17 22.10 -12.95
C LYS A 77 -15.27 21.32 -12.25
N GLU A 78 -15.21 20.01 -12.37
CA GLU A 78 -15.98 19.06 -11.55
C GLU A 78 -15.40 19.08 -10.14
N ILE A 79 -16.23 19.02 -9.11
CA ILE A 79 -15.79 19.16 -7.71
C ILE A 79 -16.12 17.87 -6.96
N TYR A 80 -15.19 17.29 -6.21
CA TYR A 80 -15.52 16.12 -5.39
C TYR A 80 -16.44 16.49 -4.22
N ALA A 81 -17.43 15.65 -3.94
CA ALA A 81 -18.12 15.64 -2.65
C ALA A 81 -17.15 15.19 -1.55
N LYS A 82 -17.41 15.56 -0.30
CA LYS A 82 -16.55 15.23 0.84
C LYS A 82 -17.27 14.53 1.99
N TYR A 83 -16.58 13.62 2.66
CA TYR A 83 -16.99 13.15 3.98
C TYR A 83 -16.82 14.25 5.03
N SER A 84 -17.38 14.05 6.23
CA SER A 84 -17.24 14.98 7.36
C SER A 84 -15.80 15.17 7.85
N ASN A 85 -14.88 14.27 7.48
CA ASN A 85 -13.45 14.34 7.78
C ASN A 85 -12.62 15.00 6.65
N ASP A 86 -13.28 15.68 5.69
CA ASP A 86 -12.70 16.33 4.51
C ASP A 86 -12.11 15.42 3.43
N GLU A 87 -12.22 14.10 3.55
CA GLU A 87 -11.84 13.17 2.48
C GLU A 87 -12.79 13.29 1.28
N GLU A 88 -12.22 13.41 0.08
CA GLU A 88 -12.95 13.54 -1.18
C GLU A 88 -13.46 12.18 -1.67
N ILE A 89 -14.68 12.17 -2.21
CA ILE A 89 -15.42 10.97 -2.58
C ILE A 89 -15.53 10.92 -4.10
N TYR A 90 -15.28 9.79 -4.75
CA TYR A 90 -15.57 9.64 -6.18
C TYR A 90 -17.07 9.49 -6.45
N ALA A 91 -17.55 10.10 -7.55
CA ALA A 91 -18.88 9.81 -8.09
C ALA A 91 -18.88 8.41 -8.72
N LYS A 92 -20.01 7.71 -8.70
CA LYS A 92 -20.14 6.37 -9.27
C LYS A 92 -20.93 6.33 -10.58
N ASP A 93 -20.44 5.51 -11.51
CA ASP A 93 -21.17 5.15 -12.71
C ASP A 93 -22.34 4.20 -12.40
N GLY A 94 -23.19 3.91 -13.40
CA GLY A 94 -24.32 2.98 -13.25
C GLY A 94 -23.91 1.52 -12.95
N ASN A 95 -22.62 1.18 -13.09
CA ASN A 95 -22.07 -0.13 -12.74
C ASN A 95 -21.41 -0.15 -11.36
N GLY A 96 -21.37 0.99 -10.66
CA GLY A 96 -20.72 1.15 -9.36
C GLY A 96 -19.21 1.40 -9.41
N ASN A 97 -18.63 1.70 -10.58
CA ASN A 97 -17.23 2.14 -10.68
C ASN A 97 -17.11 3.62 -10.34
N ASP A 98 -16.02 3.99 -9.68
CA ASP A 98 -15.65 5.38 -9.47
C ASP A 98 -15.29 6.06 -10.79
N ILE A 99 -15.74 7.28 -10.98
CA ILE A 99 -15.48 8.14 -12.14
C ILE A 99 -14.52 9.24 -11.66
N ALA A 100 -13.40 9.49 -12.32
CA ALA A 100 -12.54 10.61 -11.94
C ALA A 100 -13.09 11.97 -12.43
N ALA A 101 -12.96 13.00 -11.60
CA ALA A 101 -13.37 14.36 -11.91
C ALA A 101 -12.44 15.03 -12.92
N LEU A 102 -13.01 15.95 -13.71
CA LEU A 102 -12.31 16.77 -14.70
C LEU A 102 -12.12 18.22 -14.23
N ASP A 103 -10.93 18.76 -14.46
CA ASP A 103 -10.62 20.19 -14.39
C ASP A 103 -10.14 20.62 -15.78
N ASN A 104 -10.95 21.43 -16.49
CA ASN A 104 -10.65 21.85 -17.85
C ASN A 104 -10.32 20.67 -18.80
N ASN A 105 -11.16 19.64 -18.77
CA ASN A 105 -11.03 18.39 -19.52
C ASN A 105 -9.80 17.55 -19.19
N LYS A 106 -9.12 17.82 -18.07
CA LYS A 106 -8.03 16.97 -17.55
C LYS A 106 -8.48 16.29 -16.28
N PHE A 107 -8.26 14.98 -16.18
CA PHE A 107 -8.54 14.25 -14.95
C PHE A 107 -7.65 14.71 -13.81
N TYR A 108 -8.22 14.75 -12.61
CA TYR A 108 -7.47 14.90 -11.38
C TYR A 108 -8.03 13.96 -10.31
N TYR A 109 -7.16 13.47 -9.42
CA TYR A 109 -7.52 12.50 -8.39
C TYR A 109 -8.18 13.17 -7.18
N ALA A 110 -9.08 12.42 -6.53
CA ALA A 110 -9.60 12.77 -5.21
C ALA A 110 -8.48 12.67 -4.17
N ARG A 111 -8.67 13.26 -3.00
CA ARG A 111 -7.71 13.25 -1.89
C ARG A 111 -8.28 12.74 -0.59
N ASN A 112 -7.46 12.03 0.18
CA ASN A 112 -7.79 11.68 1.57
C ASN A 112 -7.64 12.89 2.51
N LYS A 113 -7.99 12.72 3.78
CA LYS A 113 -7.89 13.76 4.82
C LYS A 113 -6.44 14.22 5.08
N GLU A 114 -5.45 13.37 4.82
CA GLU A 114 -4.02 13.72 4.89
C GLU A 114 -3.56 14.59 3.72
N GLY A 115 -4.33 14.61 2.63
CA GLY A 115 -4.07 15.35 1.40
C GLY A 115 -3.35 14.55 0.31
N ASP A 116 -3.17 13.24 0.50
CA ASP A 116 -2.65 12.33 -0.51
C ASP A 116 -3.71 12.08 -1.58
N GLN A 117 -3.29 11.93 -2.83
CA GLN A 117 -4.18 11.52 -3.90
C GLN A 117 -4.55 10.04 -3.75
N ILE A 118 -5.82 9.73 -3.95
CA ILE A 118 -6.37 8.38 -3.92
C ILE A 118 -6.81 7.94 -5.32
N TYR A 119 -6.73 6.64 -5.59
CA TYR A 119 -7.18 6.10 -6.87
C TYR A 119 -8.69 5.89 -6.89
N PRO A 120 -9.35 6.05 -8.05
CA PRO A 120 -10.70 5.52 -8.23
C PRO A 120 -10.68 3.99 -8.16
N ARG A 121 -11.80 3.41 -7.74
CA ARG A 121 -12.02 1.97 -7.63
C ARG A 121 -13.08 1.49 -8.60
N ASN A 122 -12.88 0.30 -9.17
CA ASN A 122 -13.93 -0.37 -9.93
C ASN A 122 -14.97 -0.98 -8.99
N LYS A 123 -16.06 -1.53 -9.55
CA LYS A 123 -17.14 -2.18 -8.81
C LYS A 123 -16.71 -3.37 -7.95
N PHE A 124 -15.51 -3.92 -8.18
CA PHE A 124 -14.95 -5.02 -7.39
C PHE A 124 -14.05 -4.53 -6.25
N GLY A 125 -13.86 -3.20 -6.11
CA GLY A 125 -13.04 -2.56 -5.10
C GLY A 125 -11.55 -2.48 -5.44
N ASN A 126 -11.14 -2.83 -6.67
CA ASN A 126 -9.74 -2.67 -7.10
C ASN A 126 -9.52 -1.23 -7.58
N GLU A 127 -8.42 -0.63 -7.12
CA GLU A 127 -7.96 0.68 -7.56
C GLU A 127 -7.38 0.61 -8.97
N PHE A 128 -7.51 1.69 -9.74
CA PHE A 128 -6.98 1.77 -11.09
C PHE A 128 -6.47 3.17 -11.44
N LYS A 129 -5.47 3.22 -12.32
CA LYS A 129 -4.93 4.47 -12.85
C LYS A 129 -5.86 5.07 -13.90
N VAL A 130 -5.99 6.39 -13.89
CA VAL A 130 -6.64 7.17 -14.93
C VAL A 130 -5.56 7.73 -15.87
N GLU A 131 -5.71 7.52 -17.17
CA GLU A 131 -4.72 7.92 -18.20
C GLU A 131 -3.29 7.43 -17.90
N ASN A 132 -3.15 6.23 -17.32
CA ASN A 132 -1.86 5.65 -16.90
C ASN A 132 -1.05 6.47 -15.88
N LYS A 133 -1.64 7.49 -15.23
CA LYS A 133 -0.94 8.33 -14.23
C LYS A 133 -0.97 7.72 -12.84
N PHE A 134 0.13 7.90 -12.11
CA PHE A 134 0.15 7.57 -10.68
C PHE A 134 -0.56 8.62 -9.84
N THR A 135 -1.12 8.20 -8.70
CA THR A 135 -1.44 9.12 -7.62
C THR A 135 -0.14 9.45 -6.86
N ILE A 136 -0.13 10.61 -6.22
CA ILE A 136 1.00 11.07 -5.41
C ILE A 136 0.55 11.38 -3.99
N SER A 137 1.40 11.08 -3.02
CA SER A 137 1.24 11.55 -1.65
C SER A 137 1.35 13.08 -1.61
N LYS A 138 0.93 13.68 -0.50
CA LYS A 138 1.15 15.09 -0.19
C LYS A 138 2.63 15.46 -0.19
N SER A 139 3.52 14.51 0.11
CA SER A 139 4.98 14.67 0.03
C SER A 139 5.56 14.46 -1.38
N GLY A 140 4.73 14.17 -2.39
CA GLY A 140 5.16 14.00 -3.78
C GLY A 140 5.69 12.61 -4.13
N VAL A 141 5.46 11.61 -3.27
CA VAL A 141 5.89 10.23 -3.50
C VAL A 141 4.80 9.49 -4.28
N ILE A 142 5.21 8.68 -5.27
CA ILE A 142 4.28 7.84 -6.03
C ILE A 142 3.59 6.82 -5.12
N ILE A 143 2.28 6.66 -5.28
CA ILE A 143 1.48 5.63 -4.63
C ILE A 143 1.03 4.66 -5.72
N TYR A 144 1.18 3.35 -5.49
CA TYR A 144 0.72 2.32 -6.41
C TYR A 144 -0.75 1.96 -6.14
N PRO A 145 -1.53 1.61 -7.17
CA PRO A 145 -2.91 1.15 -6.98
C PRO A 145 -2.92 -0.16 -6.21
N LYS A 146 -3.97 -0.39 -5.42
CA LYS A 146 -4.18 -1.61 -4.63
C LYS A 146 -5.40 -2.39 -5.09
N SER A 147 -5.33 -3.71 -4.99
CA SER A 147 -6.49 -4.58 -5.09
C SER A 147 -7.44 -4.36 -3.91
N LYS A 148 -8.66 -4.91 -4.00
CA LYS A 148 -9.67 -4.87 -2.92
C LYS A 148 -9.16 -5.45 -1.59
N ASN A 149 -8.18 -6.35 -1.65
CA ASN A 149 -7.56 -6.98 -0.47
C ASN A 149 -6.35 -6.19 0.04
N GLY A 150 -6.08 -5.01 -0.53
CA GLY A 150 -4.96 -4.16 -0.14
C GLY A 150 -3.59 -4.59 -0.66
N GLN A 151 -3.51 -5.60 -1.52
CA GLN A 151 -2.26 -5.96 -2.20
C GLN A 151 -1.97 -4.97 -3.32
N PRO A 152 -0.73 -4.47 -3.46
CA PRO A 152 -0.40 -3.54 -4.52
C PRO A 152 -0.48 -4.18 -5.90
N ILE A 153 -0.76 -3.36 -6.90
CA ILE A 153 -0.85 -3.74 -8.31
C ILE A 153 0.30 -3.02 -9.02
N TYR A 154 1.35 -3.78 -9.33
CA TYR A 154 2.42 -3.29 -10.18
C TYR A 154 2.02 -3.34 -11.65
N GLU A 155 2.54 -2.40 -12.43
CA GLU A 155 2.48 -2.50 -13.89
C GLU A 155 3.34 -3.67 -14.36
N LYS A 156 3.02 -4.21 -15.53
CA LYS A 156 3.77 -5.31 -16.14
C LYS A 156 4.36 -4.87 -17.47
N ASN A 157 5.58 -5.31 -17.75
CA ASN A 157 6.19 -5.18 -19.07
C ASN A 157 5.63 -6.24 -20.04
N LYS A 158 6.09 -6.21 -21.30
CA LYS A 158 5.63 -7.14 -22.36
C LYS A 158 5.92 -8.62 -22.07
N LEU A 159 6.87 -8.91 -21.19
CA LEU A 159 7.23 -10.26 -20.78
C LEU A 159 6.39 -10.76 -19.59
N GLY A 160 5.56 -9.88 -19.01
CA GLY A 160 4.73 -10.19 -17.85
C GLY A 160 5.42 -9.98 -16.50
N ASN A 161 6.65 -9.46 -16.50
CA ASN A 161 7.34 -9.04 -15.28
C ASN A 161 6.74 -7.74 -14.78
N GLU A 162 6.47 -7.68 -13.48
CA GLU A 162 6.12 -6.44 -12.81
C GLU A 162 7.28 -5.44 -12.91
N ILE A 163 7.00 -4.13 -12.78
CA ILE A 163 8.02 -3.08 -12.93
C ILE A 163 8.05 -2.13 -11.74
N TYR A 164 9.27 -1.79 -11.33
CA TYR A 164 9.51 -0.75 -10.34
C TYR A 164 9.62 0.62 -11.00
N TYR A 165 9.15 1.63 -10.28
CA TYR A 165 9.43 3.03 -10.54
C TYR A 165 10.45 3.56 -9.55
N SER A 166 11.21 4.56 -9.98
CA SER A 166 12.15 5.29 -9.12
C SER A 166 11.75 6.75 -9.00
N ASP A 167 12.13 7.37 -7.89
CA ASP A 167 12.02 8.81 -7.72
C ASP A 167 13.02 9.57 -8.62
N VAL A 168 12.99 10.90 -8.53
CA VAL A 168 13.90 11.79 -9.28
C VAL A 168 15.38 11.58 -8.97
N ASN A 169 15.71 10.94 -7.85
CA ASN A 169 17.07 10.61 -7.43
C ASN A 169 17.47 9.18 -7.82
N GLY A 170 16.59 8.44 -8.52
CA GLY A 170 16.82 7.04 -8.88
C GLY A 170 16.57 6.06 -7.73
N ILE A 171 16.01 6.49 -6.61
CA ILE A 171 15.65 5.59 -5.50
C ILE A 171 14.37 4.85 -5.85
N VAL A 172 14.42 3.53 -5.72
CA VAL A 172 13.28 2.66 -6.02
C VAL A 172 12.13 2.94 -5.05
N ILE A 173 10.93 3.06 -5.61
CA ILE A 173 9.68 3.22 -4.87
C ILE A 173 8.99 1.86 -4.80
N PHE A 174 9.00 1.27 -3.60
CA PHE A 174 8.24 0.06 -3.31
C PHE A 174 6.77 0.39 -3.07
N ALA A 175 5.88 -0.42 -3.63
CA ALA A 175 4.48 -0.39 -3.27
C ALA A 175 4.27 -0.98 -1.86
N THR A 176 3.19 -0.59 -1.20
CA THR A 176 2.86 -1.07 0.16
C THR A 176 1.54 -1.82 0.19
N ASP A 177 1.45 -2.86 1.02
CA ASP A 177 0.20 -3.56 1.30
C ASP A 177 -0.72 -2.72 2.23
N ALA A 178 -1.85 -3.29 2.65
CA ALA A 178 -2.77 -2.65 3.60
C ALA A 178 -2.18 -2.46 5.01
N TYR A 179 -1.12 -3.18 5.36
CA TYR A 179 -0.48 -3.14 6.67
C TYR A 179 0.77 -2.25 6.67
N GLY A 180 1.07 -1.60 5.55
CA GLY A 180 2.23 -0.73 5.39
C GLY A 180 3.54 -1.50 5.14
N ASN A 181 3.51 -2.80 4.84
CA ASN A 181 4.71 -3.51 4.43
C ASN A 181 5.00 -3.21 2.96
N GLN A 182 6.27 -2.96 2.65
CA GLN A 182 6.72 -2.91 1.26
C GLN A 182 6.67 -4.31 0.64
N VAL A 183 6.26 -4.35 -0.63
CA VAL A 183 6.07 -5.58 -1.39
C VAL A 183 7.10 -5.61 -2.53
N TYR A 184 7.65 -6.79 -2.81
CA TYR A 184 8.49 -6.96 -3.99
C TYR A 184 7.61 -7.13 -5.23
N ALA A 185 8.05 -6.58 -6.35
CA ALA A 185 7.48 -6.86 -7.65
C ALA A 185 7.81 -8.32 -8.02
N LYS A 186 6.96 -8.91 -8.85
CA LYS A 186 7.05 -10.30 -9.26
C LYS A 186 7.43 -10.44 -10.73
N ASN A 187 8.22 -11.46 -11.03
CA ASN A 187 8.51 -11.84 -12.39
C ASN A 187 7.36 -12.66 -13.02
N GLU A 188 7.50 -13.01 -14.29
CA GLU A 188 6.54 -13.82 -15.06
C GLU A 188 6.26 -15.21 -14.44
N LYS A 189 7.15 -15.71 -13.58
CA LYS A 189 7.03 -16.98 -12.83
C LYS A 189 6.47 -16.77 -11.42
N ASN A 190 5.97 -15.58 -11.11
CA ASN A 190 5.39 -15.19 -9.81
C ASN A 190 6.40 -15.17 -8.65
N ASN A 191 7.71 -15.20 -8.94
CA ASN A 191 8.77 -15.03 -7.96
C ASN A 191 9.00 -13.54 -7.72
N ASP A 192 9.16 -13.15 -6.46
CA ASP A 192 9.64 -11.82 -6.11
C ASP A 192 11.06 -11.61 -6.68
N TYR A 193 11.43 -10.37 -6.95
CA TYR A 193 12.80 -10.05 -7.32
C TYR A 193 13.26 -8.72 -6.72
N TYR A 194 14.55 -8.63 -6.42
CA TYR A 194 15.16 -7.41 -5.93
C TYR A 194 15.30 -6.38 -7.06
N PRO A 195 14.88 -5.13 -6.86
CA PRO A 195 15.23 -4.08 -7.79
C PRO A 195 16.72 -3.75 -7.71
N VAL A 196 17.34 -3.64 -8.88
CA VAL A 196 18.74 -3.25 -9.02
C VAL A 196 18.81 -1.97 -9.84
N VAL A 197 19.40 -0.92 -9.28
CA VAL A 197 19.60 0.37 -9.95
C VAL A 197 21.06 0.78 -9.77
N ASN A 198 21.77 1.05 -10.87
CA ASN A 198 23.20 1.40 -10.87
C ASN A 198 24.06 0.41 -10.06
N ASN A 199 23.87 -0.90 -10.30
CA ASN A 199 24.52 -2.00 -9.58
C ASN A 199 24.27 -2.05 -8.06
N LYS A 200 23.29 -1.30 -7.56
CA LYS A 200 22.88 -1.34 -6.15
C LYS A 200 21.55 -2.08 -6.00
N ILE A 201 21.54 -3.03 -5.08
CA ILE A 201 20.33 -3.78 -4.70
C ILE A 201 19.53 -2.98 -3.68
N TYR A 202 18.21 -2.95 -3.86
CA TYR A 202 17.29 -2.30 -2.92
C TYR A 202 16.42 -3.34 -2.21
N TYR A 203 16.22 -3.14 -0.92
CA TYR A 203 15.51 -4.07 -0.05
C TYR A 203 14.17 -3.50 0.39
N ALA A 204 13.11 -4.29 0.23
CA ALA A 204 11.80 -3.97 0.78
C ALA A 204 11.86 -4.07 2.32
N LYS A 205 11.05 -3.25 2.99
CA LYS A 205 10.93 -3.20 4.44
C LYS A 205 9.53 -3.56 4.93
N ASN A 206 9.43 -4.14 6.12
CA ASN A 206 8.14 -4.29 6.79
C ASN A 206 7.68 -2.94 7.39
N SER A 207 6.47 -2.91 7.94
CA SER A 207 5.91 -1.70 8.58
C SER A 207 6.68 -1.20 9.80
N LYS A 208 7.59 -2.01 10.35
CA LYS A 208 8.51 -1.63 11.44
C LYS A 208 9.87 -1.13 10.93
N GLY A 209 10.06 -1.06 9.61
CA GLY A 209 11.29 -0.56 8.98
C GLY A 209 12.41 -1.58 8.80
N ARG A 210 12.20 -2.87 9.15
CA ARG A 210 13.20 -3.94 8.98
C ARG A 210 13.17 -4.49 7.56
N TYR A 211 14.34 -4.86 7.03
CA TYR A 211 14.44 -5.46 5.71
C TYR A 211 13.73 -6.81 5.61
N LYS A 212 13.32 -7.15 4.38
CA LYS A 212 12.66 -8.40 4.03
C LYS A 212 13.44 -9.10 2.92
N TYR A 213 13.39 -10.42 2.90
CA TYR A 213 13.84 -11.20 1.76
C TYR A 213 12.77 -11.32 0.68
N ALA A 214 13.19 -11.39 -0.58
CA ALA A 214 12.34 -11.79 -1.69
C ALA A 214 12.09 -13.32 -1.61
N LYS A 215 10.98 -13.79 -2.18
CA LYS A 215 10.64 -15.20 -2.20
C LYS A 215 10.24 -15.68 -3.58
N ASP A 216 10.51 -16.95 -3.84
CA ASP A 216 9.95 -17.61 -5.00
C ASP A 216 8.46 -17.93 -4.81
N SER A 217 7.84 -18.45 -5.87
CA SER A 217 6.43 -18.87 -5.88
C SER A 217 6.10 -20.00 -4.89
N ASN A 218 7.10 -20.72 -4.37
CA ASN A 218 6.95 -21.76 -3.36
C ASN A 218 7.17 -21.24 -1.92
N GLY A 219 7.54 -19.98 -1.76
CA GLY A 219 7.86 -19.38 -0.46
C GLY A 219 9.31 -19.61 0.01
N THR A 220 10.19 -20.12 -0.85
CA THR A 220 11.62 -20.22 -0.57
C THR A 220 12.25 -18.83 -0.63
N ILE A 221 13.15 -18.52 0.30
CA ILE A 221 13.93 -17.28 0.26
C ILE A 221 14.81 -17.26 -1.00
N ILE A 222 14.75 -16.14 -1.72
CA ILE A 222 15.72 -15.76 -2.75
C ILE A 222 16.71 -14.84 -2.07
N TYR A 223 17.98 -15.21 -2.02
CA TYR A 223 19.02 -14.36 -1.46
C TYR A 223 19.45 -13.31 -2.50
N PRO A 224 19.78 -12.08 -2.07
CA PRO A 224 20.39 -11.11 -2.98
C PRO A 224 21.72 -11.65 -3.52
N GLU A 225 22.03 -11.31 -4.77
CA GLU A 225 23.27 -11.71 -5.43
C GLU A 225 24.13 -10.47 -5.72
N GLU A 226 25.32 -10.41 -5.15
CA GLU A 226 26.33 -9.37 -5.42
C GLU A 226 27.55 -10.02 -6.07
N ASN A 227 27.93 -9.56 -7.26
CA ASN A 227 29.05 -10.13 -8.03
C ASN A 227 28.94 -11.65 -8.28
N ASN A 228 27.72 -12.15 -8.54
CA ASN A 228 27.39 -13.57 -8.70
C ASN A 228 27.58 -14.42 -7.42
N HIS A 229 27.59 -13.79 -6.25
CA HIS A 229 27.63 -14.46 -4.96
C HIS A 229 26.37 -14.14 -4.16
N GLU A 230 25.72 -15.17 -3.63
CA GLU A 230 24.61 -14.97 -2.71
C GLU A 230 25.11 -14.34 -1.41
N THR A 231 24.37 -13.36 -0.91
CA THR A 231 24.69 -12.67 0.34
C THR A 231 23.49 -12.69 1.27
N TYR A 232 23.78 -12.56 2.57
CA TYR A 232 22.74 -12.24 3.52
C TYR A 232 22.47 -10.73 3.50
N ILE A 233 21.21 -10.36 3.72
CA ILE A 233 20.88 -8.98 4.05
C ILE A 233 21.49 -8.67 5.43
N VAL A 234 22.25 -7.60 5.51
CA VAL A 234 22.84 -7.08 6.75
C VAL A 234 22.19 -5.74 7.07
N GLU A 235 21.73 -5.59 8.30
CA GLU A 235 21.22 -4.33 8.85
C GLU A 235 22.15 -3.88 9.99
N ASN A 236 22.44 -2.59 10.09
CA ASN A 236 23.38 -2.07 11.09
C ASN A 236 22.93 -2.48 12.50
N GLY A 237 23.81 -3.18 13.22
CA GLY A 237 23.52 -3.68 14.56
C GLY A 237 22.58 -4.89 14.63
N VAL A 238 22.13 -5.43 13.49
CA VAL A 238 21.27 -6.60 13.42
C VAL A 238 21.96 -7.67 12.58
N GLY A 239 22.38 -8.76 13.24
CA GLY A 239 22.93 -9.92 12.54
C GLY A 239 21.91 -10.54 11.58
N SER A 240 22.38 -11.08 10.45
CA SER A 240 21.52 -11.64 9.40
C SER A 240 20.63 -12.79 9.89
N PHE A 241 21.04 -13.51 10.93
CA PHE A 241 20.24 -14.57 11.55
C PHE A 241 18.93 -14.04 12.12
N ASN A 242 18.92 -12.85 12.74
CA ASN A 242 17.70 -12.26 13.29
C ASN A 242 16.71 -11.89 12.18
N LEU A 243 17.20 -11.38 11.05
CA LEU A 243 16.36 -11.09 9.88
C LEU A 243 15.75 -12.36 9.28
N LEU A 244 16.53 -13.45 9.22
CA LEU A 244 16.03 -14.74 8.75
C LEU A 244 15.00 -15.34 9.71
N LYS A 245 15.25 -15.29 11.01
CA LYS A 245 14.33 -15.78 12.05
C LYS A 245 12.97 -15.07 12.00
N ASP A 246 12.97 -13.78 11.70
CA ASP A 246 11.74 -13.00 11.54
C ASP A 246 11.07 -13.19 10.16
N THR A 247 11.74 -13.88 9.23
CA THR A 247 11.24 -14.12 7.88
C THR A 247 10.43 -15.42 7.84
N GLN A 248 9.18 -15.32 7.40
CA GLN A 248 8.36 -16.49 7.07
C GLN A 248 8.85 -17.10 5.74
N GLY A 249 9.31 -18.35 5.72
CA GLY A 249 9.68 -19.02 4.47
C GLY A 249 10.68 -20.15 4.68
N PHE A 250 10.98 -20.88 3.61
CA PHE A 250 12.05 -21.89 3.66
C PHE A 250 13.40 -21.21 3.56
N VAL A 251 14.22 -21.43 4.58
CA VAL A 251 15.55 -20.84 4.75
C VAL A 251 16.61 -21.89 4.45
N ARG A 252 17.70 -21.49 3.78
CA ARG A 252 18.91 -22.30 3.58
C ARG A 252 20.16 -21.46 3.83
N TYR A 253 21.33 -22.06 3.69
CA TYR A 253 22.55 -21.29 3.62
C TYR A 253 22.69 -20.58 2.28
N VAL A 254 23.24 -19.37 2.32
CA VAL A 254 23.75 -18.70 1.11
C VAL A 254 24.98 -19.44 0.59
N LYS A 255 25.15 -19.47 -0.73
CA LYS A 255 26.28 -20.11 -1.40
C LYS A 255 27.18 -19.07 -2.08
N ARG A 256 28.47 -19.16 -1.78
CA ARG A 256 29.54 -18.37 -2.38
C ARG A 256 30.66 -19.29 -2.82
N ASP A 257 31.00 -19.27 -4.11
CA ASP A 257 32.06 -20.11 -4.69
C ASP A 257 31.92 -21.59 -4.30
N GLN A 258 30.69 -22.12 -4.38
CA GLN A 258 30.30 -23.48 -3.98
C GLN A 258 30.37 -23.80 -2.47
N LYS A 259 30.81 -22.86 -1.64
CA LYS A 259 30.77 -22.96 -0.17
C LYS A 259 29.48 -22.35 0.38
N GLU A 260 28.80 -23.07 1.26
CA GLU A 260 27.70 -22.55 2.07
C GLU A 260 28.27 -21.68 3.19
N MET A 261 27.57 -20.60 3.55
CA MET A 261 27.99 -19.68 4.61
C MET A 261 26.92 -19.58 5.68
N TYR A 262 27.33 -19.55 6.94
CA TYR A 262 26.42 -19.31 8.06
C TYR A 262 25.94 -17.84 8.09
N PRO A 263 24.66 -17.57 8.44
CA PRO A 263 24.25 -16.23 8.82
C PRO A 263 24.92 -15.84 10.14
N THR A 264 24.94 -14.56 10.46
CA THR A 264 25.56 -14.05 11.69
C THR A 264 24.52 -13.55 12.68
N LEU A 265 24.79 -13.72 13.97
CA LEU A 265 24.10 -13.06 15.08
C LEU A 265 25.07 -12.06 15.71
N ASN A 266 24.58 -10.84 15.92
CA ASN A 266 25.33 -9.83 16.66
C ASN A 266 24.73 -9.71 18.06
N VAL A 267 25.57 -9.86 19.09
CA VAL A 267 25.20 -9.68 20.49
C VAL A 267 26.20 -8.71 21.09
N GLU A 268 25.72 -7.55 21.52
CA GLU A 268 26.55 -6.45 22.01
C GLU A 268 27.64 -6.04 21.00
N ASN A 269 28.88 -6.46 21.25
CA ASN A 269 30.07 -6.19 20.43
C ASN A 269 30.66 -7.45 19.78
N GLU A 270 29.99 -8.59 19.89
CA GLU A 270 30.43 -9.87 19.35
C GLU A 270 29.56 -10.32 18.18
N THR A 271 30.15 -11.10 17.30
CA THR A 271 29.49 -11.68 16.12
C THR A 271 29.74 -13.18 16.11
N ALA A 272 28.67 -13.95 15.91
CA ALA A 272 28.70 -15.41 15.91
C ALA A 272 27.94 -15.98 14.70
N GLU A 273 28.48 -17.03 14.07
CA GLU A 273 27.85 -17.76 12.97
C GLU A 273 26.72 -18.70 13.43
N MET A 274 25.51 -18.55 12.90
CA MET A 274 24.36 -19.28 13.43
C MET A 274 23.96 -20.47 12.56
N ILE A 275 23.71 -21.61 13.20
CA ILE A 275 23.16 -22.79 12.53
C ILE A 275 21.66 -22.57 12.30
N ILE A 276 21.20 -22.72 11.06
CA ILE A 276 19.78 -22.57 10.69
C ILE A 276 19.06 -23.91 10.77
N ASP A 277 19.68 -24.96 10.21
CA ASP A 277 19.12 -26.31 10.14
C ASP A 277 20.22 -27.35 10.33
N ASN A 278 20.97 -27.65 9.27
CA ASN A 278 22.13 -28.54 9.28
C ASN A 278 23.45 -27.75 9.33
N TYR A 279 24.60 -28.41 9.46
CA TYR A 279 25.88 -27.70 9.27
C TYR A 279 26.03 -27.26 7.81
N ALA A 280 26.65 -26.10 7.59
CA ALA A 280 27.03 -25.61 6.27
C ALA A 280 28.13 -26.50 5.68
N LYS A 281 28.15 -26.58 4.34
CA LYS A 281 29.14 -27.34 3.58
C LYS A 281 30.17 -26.45 2.90
N ASP A 282 31.41 -26.92 2.86
CA ASP A 282 32.47 -26.30 2.09
C ASP A 282 32.40 -26.63 0.59
N SER A 283 33.36 -26.14 -0.19
CA SER A 283 33.47 -26.41 -1.63
C SER A 283 33.76 -27.87 -1.98
N SER A 284 34.22 -28.68 -1.01
CA SER A 284 34.40 -30.13 -1.14
C SER A 284 33.17 -30.91 -0.68
N ASN A 285 32.05 -30.22 -0.42
CA ASN A 285 30.79 -30.77 0.09
C ASN A 285 30.95 -31.47 1.46
N GLN A 286 31.98 -31.07 2.23
CA GLN A 286 32.20 -31.50 3.62
C GLN A 286 31.57 -30.51 4.59
N PHE A 287 30.99 -31.01 5.68
CA PHE A 287 30.44 -30.15 6.72
C PHE A 287 31.55 -29.45 7.51
N TYR A 288 31.33 -28.20 7.91
CA TYR A 288 32.24 -27.45 8.79
C TYR A 288 31.48 -26.74 9.92
N TYR A 289 32.15 -26.48 11.04
CA TYR A 289 31.53 -25.87 12.22
C TYR A 289 31.43 -24.34 12.11
N PRO A 290 30.37 -23.71 12.65
CA PRO A 290 30.33 -22.26 12.79
C PRO A 290 31.41 -21.77 13.75
N VAL A 291 31.83 -20.52 13.57
CA VAL A 291 32.80 -19.84 14.45
C VAL A 291 32.28 -18.53 15.06
N ASP A 292 32.86 -18.14 16.19
CA ASP A 292 32.64 -16.85 16.85
C ASP A 292 33.67 -15.80 16.42
N SER A 293 33.61 -14.59 17.01
CA SER A 293 34.56 -13.50 16.75
C SER A 293 36.00 -13.79 17.18
N TYR A 294 36.23 -14.83 17.98
CA TYR A 294 37.54 -15.30 18.41
C TYR A 294 38.00 -16.54 17.62
N ASN A 295 37.24 -16.93 16.59
CA ASN A 295 37.48 -18.10 15.76
C ASN A 295 37.41 -19.43 16.53
N ASN A 296 36.61 -19.48 17.61
CA ASN A 296 36.28 -20.73 18.30
C ASN A 296 35.14 -21.44 17.58
N GLU A 297 35.30 -22.72 17.30
CA GLU A 297 34.26 -23.57 16.71
C GLU A 297 33.25 -24.04 17.77
N TYR A 298 31.99 -24.20 17.37
CA TYR A 298 30.95 -24.74 18.24
C TYR A 298 29.92 -25.61 17.53
N THR A 299 29.15 -26.36 18.33
CA THR A 299 28.15 -27.31 17.86
C THR A 299 26.76 -26.92 18.36
N ASN A 300 25.72 -27.39 17.67
CA ASN A 300 24.32 -27.13 18.03
C ASN A 300 23.84 -27.99 19.22
N LYS A 301 24.61 -28.09 20.30
CA LYS A 301 24.08 -28.56 21.58
C LYS A 301 23.21 -27.45 22.14
N THR A 302 21.93 -27.60 21.83
CA THR A 302 20.70 -26.82 22.05
C THR A 302 20.51 -26.06 23.38
N GLY A 303 21.54 -25.87 24.21
CA GLY A 303 21.50 -25.03 25.42
C GLY A 303 22.79 -24.26 25.75
N ASP A 304 23.93 -24.56 25.11
CA ASP A 304 25.22 -24.00 25.54
C ASP A 304 25.58 -22.66 24.88
N PHE A 305 25.00 -22.34 23.71
CA PHE A 305 25.40 -21.15 22.96
C PHE A 305 24.92 -19.84 23.59
N ILE A 306 23.75 -19.85 24.24
CA ILE A 306 23.27 -18.69 25.03
C ILE A 306 24.09 -18.52 26.31
N GLN A 307 24.69 -19.59 26.84
CA GLN A 307 25.55 -19.51 28.03
C GLN A 307 26.96 -19.01 27.70
N HIS A 308 27.49 -19.26 26.50
CA HIS A 308 28.85 -18.86 26.13
C HIS A 308 28.99 -17.36 25.79
N LEU A 309 27.92 -16.72 25.30
CA LEU A 309 27.87 -15.26 25.06
C LEU A 309 27.49 -14.44 26.31
N GLY A 310 27.33 -15.08 27.47
CA GLY A 310 27.44 -14.42 28.78
C GLY A 310 26.50 -13.25 29.07
N VAL A 311 25.17 -13.42 28.95
CA VAL A 311 24.21 -12.60 29.72
C VAL A 311 23.22 -13.48 30.48
N ILE A 312 23.35 -13.42 31.80
CA ILE A 312 22.46 -13.99 32.81
C ILE A 312 21.20 -13.10 32.98
N ASN A 313 20.05 -13.74 33.20
CA ASN A 313 18.77 -13.26 33.76
C ASN A 313 17.76 -12.51 32.87
N GLN A 314 16.77 -13.24 32.34
CA GLN A 314 15.35 -12.99 32.63
C GLN A 314 14.51 -14.26 32.38
N GLU A 315 13.54 -14.50 33.27
CA GLU A 315 12.73 -15.69 33.45
C GLU A 315 12.13 -16.28 32.16
N ILE A 316 12.37 -17.56 31.89
CA ILE A 316 11.44 -18.38 31.11
C ILE A 316 10.54 -19.09 32.12
N ILE A 317 9.38 -18.50 32.38
CA ILE A 317 8.24 -19.18 32.99
C ILE A 317 7.73 -20.18 31.95
N LEU A 318 8.02 -21.46 32.15
CA LEU A 318 7.26 -22.54 31.51
C LEU A 318 6.07 -22.84 32.43
N ASN A 319 4.88 -22.43 32.01
CA ASN A 319 3.65 -22.95 32.61
C ASN A 319 3.49 -24.43 32.22
N SER A 320 3.18 -25.21 33.25
CA SER A 320 2.91 -26.65 33.31
C SER A 320 1.87 -27.17 32.32
#